data_AF-A0A286RZ15-F1
#
_entry.id   AF-A0A286RZ15-F1
#
_cell.length_a   1.000
_cell.length_b   1.000
_cell.length_c   1.000
_cell.angle_alpha   90.00
_cell.angle_beta   90.00
_cell.angle_gamma   90.00
#
_symmetry.space_group_name_H-M   'P 1'
#
loop_
_entity.id
_entity.type
_entity.pdbx_description
1 polymer ?
#
loop_
_entity_poly.entity_id
_entity_poly.type
_entity_poly.pdbx_seq_one_letter_code
_entity_poly.pdbx_strand_id
1 'polypeptide(L)' 'HTSIGWAWALLLTELSPGQADALLARGRAFGDSRLVCNV' A
#
# COMPACT_ATOMS: atom_id res chain seq x y z
N HIS A 1 9.45 5.14 -0.34
CA HIS A 1 7.97 5.11 -0.29
C HIS A 1 7.39 3.70 -0.29
N THR A 2 7.94 2.74 -1.05
CA THR A 2 7.40 1.38 -1.14
C THR A 2 7.27 0.65 0.21
N SER A 3 8.35 0.56 1.00
CA SER A 3 8.32 -0.15 2.29
C SER A 3 7.35 0.48 3.29
N ILE A 4 7.38 1.81 3.43
CA ILE A 4 6.48 2.56 4.33
C ILE A 4 5.02 2.45 3.86
N GLY A 5 4.76 2.59 2.55
CA GLY A 5 3.41 2.43 1.99
C GLY A 5 2.85 1.03 2.21
N TRP A 6 3.70 0.01 2.13
CA TRP A 6 3.32 -1.37 2.43
C TRP A 6 3.07 -1.61 3.93
N ALA A 7 3.92 -1.08 4.80
CA ALA A 7 3.73 -1.16 6.25
C ALA A 7 2.40 -0.54 6.69
N TRP A 8 2.05 0.62 6.12
CA TRP A 8 0.74 1.24 6.38
C TRP A 8 -0.43 0.43 5.83
N ALA A 9 -0.31 -0.13 4.63
CA ALA A 9 -1.37 -0.98 4.06
C ALA A 9 -1.66 -2.19 4.97
N LEU A 10 -0.62 -2.86 5.48
CA LEU A 10 -0.78 -3.98 6.40
C LEU A 10 -1.42 -3.55 7.73
N LEU A 11 -0.90 -2.50 8.37
CA LEU A 11 -1.47 -1.99 9.63
C LEU A 11 -2.96 -1.61 9.49
N LEU A 12 -3.32 -0.90 8.41
CA LEU A 12 -4.71 -0.50 8.19
C LEU A 12 -5.60 -1.69 7.85
N THR A 13 -5.07 -2.74 7.23
CA THR A 13 -5.82 -3.96 6.92
C THR A 13 -6.19 -4.71 8.19
N GLU A 14 -5.28 -4.77 9.16
CA GLU A 14 -5.57 -5.33 10.50
C GLU A 14 -6.61 -4.49 11.25
N LEU A 15 -6.54 -3.16 11.14
CA LEU A 15 -7.48 -2.24 11.80
C LEU A 15 -8.87 -2.19 11.13
N SER A 16 -8.95 -2.44 9.82
CA SER A 16 -10.18 -2.39 9.04
C SER A 16 -10.25 -3.52 8.00
N PRO A 17 -10.55 -4.76 8.44
CA PRO A 17 -10.54 -5.94 7.57
C PRO A 17 -11.52 -5.85 6.39
N GLY A 18 -12.66 -5.16 6.58
CA GLY A 18 -13.65 -4.96 5.51
C GLY A 18 -13.15 -4.11 4.33
N GLN A 19 -12.00 -3.43 4.48
CA GLN A 19 -11.37 -2.64 3.43
C GLN A 19 -10.03 -3.25 2.96
N ALA A 20 -9.72 -4.49 3.36
CA ALA A 20 -8.43 -5.14 3.12
C ALA A 20 -7.97 -5.06 1.66
N ASP A 21 -8.84 -5.45 0.71
CA ASP A 21 -8.48 -5.45 -0.71
C ASP A 21 -8.12 -4.06 -1.23
N ALA A 22 -8.90 -3.04 -0.86
CA ALA A 22 -8.65 -1.66 -1.26
C ALA A 22 -7.34 -1.12 -0.65
N LEU A 23 -7.06 -1.45 0.61
CA LEU A 23 -5.87 -1.02 1.33
C LEU A 23 -4.60 -1.69 0.79
N LEU A 24 -4.64 -3.01 0.54
CA LEU A 24 -3.54 -3.75 -0.06
C LEU A 24 -3.28 -3.30 -1.51
N ALA A 25 -4.33 -3.07 -2.31
CA ALA A 25 -4.20 -2.51 -3.65
C ALA A 25 -3.52 -1.13 -3.61
N ARG A 26 -3.90 -0.27 -2.66
CA ARG A 26 -3.27 1.04 -2.48
C ARG A 26 -1.80 0.92 -2.08
N GLY A 27 -1.46 0.00 -1.18
CA GLY A 27 -0.09 -0.29 -0.79
C GLY A 27 0.78 -0.68 -1.99
N ARG A 28 0.25 -1.51 -2.89
CA ARG A 28 0.96 -1.92 -4.12
C ARG A 28 1.14 -0.75 -5.09
N ALA A 29 0.12 0.06 -5.31
CA ALA A 29 0.18 1.23 -6.20
C ALA A 29 1.28 2.24 -5.80
N PHE A 30 1.59 2.36 -4.51
CA PHE A 30 2.74 3.17 -4.06
C PHE A 30 4.09 2.61 -4.52
N GLY A 31 4.22 1.28 -4.62
CA GLY A 31 5.40 0.63 -5.20
C GLY A 31 5.50 0.87 -6.70
N ASP A 32 4.39 0.65 -7.42
CA ASP A 32 4.34 0.85 -8.88
C ASP A 32 4.66 2.29 -9.28
N SER A 33 4.22 3.27 -8.49
CA SER A 33 4.53 4.69 -8.70
C SER A 33 6.04 4.98 -8.69
N ARG A 34 6.84 4.21 -7.95
CA ARG A 34 8.31 4.37 -7.94
C ARG A 34 8.96 3.91 -9.23
N LEU A 35 8.39 2.88 -9.86
CA LEU A 35 8.84 2.40 -11.17
C LEU A 35 8.46 3.38 -12.28
N VAL A 36 7.23 3.92 -12.23
CA VAL A 36 6.73 4.87 -13.24
C VAL A 36 7.43 6.23 -13.14
N CYS A 37 7.54 6.78 -11.93
CA CYS A 37 8.11 8.12 -11.74
C CYS A 37 9.64 8.12 -11.69
N ASN A 38 10.30 6.96 -11.61
CA ASN A 38 11.75 6.82 -11.50
C ASN A 38 12.38 7.68 -10.39
N VAL A 39 11.75 7.69 -9.22
CA VAL A 39 12.20 8.41 -8.01
C VAL A 39 12.35 7.49 -6.83
#